data_AF-A0A831JTH7-F1
#
_entry.id   AF-A0A831JTH7-F1
#
_cell.length_a   1.000
_cell.length_b   1.000
_cell.length_c   1.000
_cell.angle_alpha   90.00
_cell.angle_beta   90.00
_cell.angle_gamma   90.00
#
_symmetry.space_group_name_H-M   'P 1'
#
loop_
_entity.id
_entity.type
_entity.pdbx_description
1 polymer ?
#
loop_
_entity_poly.entity_id
_entity_poly.type
_entity_poly.pdbx_seq_one_letter_code
_entity_poly.pdbx_strand_id
1 'polypeptide(L)' 'GGDFSTLRDSIKNKLLVLGNDVTIYPGHGDSSTIGKEKRLNLFLRDLME' A
#
# COMPACT_ATOMS: atom_id res chain seq x y z
N GLY A 1 -18.08 10.52 -1.87
CA GLY A 1 -17.22 10.77 -0.69
C GLY A 1 -16.23 9.64 -0.53
N GLY A 2 -15.30 9.73 0.42
CA GLY A 2 -14.34 8.68 0.75
C GLY A 2 -14.08 8.62 2.27
N ASP A 3 -13.69 7.45 2.78
CA ASP A 3 -13.34 7.22 4.19
C ASP A 3 -11.89 6.77 4.32
N PHE A 4 -11.12 7.55 5.09
CA PHE A 4 -9.69 7.30 5.28
C PHE A 4 -9.43 6.00 6.05
N SER A 5 -10.26 5.68 7.05
CA SER A 5 -10.10 4.47 7.85
C SER A 5 -10.30 3.21 7.00
N THR A 6 -11.37 3.16 6.21
CA THR A 6 -11.65 2.05 5.28
C THR A 6 -10.53 1.86 4.26
N LEU A 7 -10.00 2.95 3.69
CA LEU A 7 -8.89 2.88 2.73
C LEU A 7 -7.64 2.30 3.40
N ARG A 8 -7.31 2.81 4.58
CA ARG A 8 -6.16 2.39 5.39
C ARG A 8 -6.23 0.91 5.73
N ASP A 9 -7.38 0.44 6.20
CA ASP A 9 -7.59 -0.96 6.56
C ASP A 9 -7.54 -1.87 5.33
N SER A 10 -8.04 -1.41 4.19
CA SER A 10 -7.94 -2.15 2.92
C SER A 10 -6.48 -2.32 2.47
N ILE A 11 -5.68 -1.26 2.58
CA ILE A 11 -4.25 -1.32 2.25
C ILE A 11 -3.52 -2.28 3.19
N LYS A 12 -3.67 -2.12 4.52
CA LYS A 12 -3.00 -2.96 5.53
C LYS A 12 -3.38 -4.44 5.40
N ASN A 13 -4.67 -4.72 5.36
CA ASN A 13 -5.17 -6.09 5.53
C ASN A 13 -5.28 -6.88 4.22
N LYS A 14 -5.28 -6.21 3.06
CA LYS A 14 -5.43 -6.88 1.75
C LYS A 14 -4.19 -6.76 0.87
N LEU A 15 -3.53 -5.60 0.85
CA LEU A 15 -2.40 -5.38 -0.05
C LEU A 15 -1.07 -5.67 0.65
N LEU A 16 -0.83 -5.12 1.84
CA LEU A 16 0.47 -5.26 2.52
C LEU A 16 0.76 -6.68 3.03
N VAL A 17 -0.27 -7.53 3.12
CA VAL A 17 -0.12 -8.96 3.43
C VAL A 17 0.43 -9.77 2.25
N LEU A 18 0.48 -9.18 1.06
CA LEU A 18 1.05 -9.81 -0.13
C LEU A 18 2.59 -9.77 -0.10
N GLY A 19 3.20 -10.65 -0.90
CA GLY A 19 4.65 -10.74 -1.05
C GLY A 19 5.30 -9.43 -1.51
N ASN A 20 6.53 -9.19 -1.09
CA ASN A 20 7.26 -7.95 -1.40
C ASN A 20 7.59 -7.79 -2.90
N ASP A 21 7.60 -8.90 -3.64
CA ASP A 21 7.83 -9.02 -5.07
C ASP A 21 6.57 -8.77 -5.92
N VAL A 22 5.39 -8.70 -5.29
CA VAL A 22 4.14 -8.40 -5.99
C VAL A 22 4.19 -6.99 -6.58
N THR A 23 3.98 -6.92 -7.90
CA THR A 23 3.93 -5.66 -8.66
C THR A 23 2.56 -5.01 -8.52
N ILE A 24 2.55 -3.70 -8.28
CA ILE A 24 1.36 -2.86 -8.17
C ILE A 24 1.22 -2.07 -9.48
N TYR A 25 0.06 -2.17 -10.12
CA TYR A 25 -0.31 -1.36 -11.28
C TYR A 25 -1.41 -0.38 -10.84
N PRO A 26 -1.06 0.88 -10.49
CA PRO A 26 -2.04 1.86 -10.05
C PRO A 26 -2.88 2.39 -11.22
N GLY A 27 -3.99 3.06 -10.90
CA GLY A 27 -4.79 3.75 -11.92
C GLY A 27 -4.08 4.96 -12.54
N HIS A 28 -3.09 5.54 -11.84
CA HIS A 28 -2.28 6.68 -12.29
C HIS A 28 -0.83 6.53 -11.84
N GLY A 29 0.10 7.03 -12.67
CA GLY A 29 1.54 6.95 -12.41
C GLY A 29 2.15 5.60 -12.78
N ASP A 30 3.43 5.44 -12.47
CA ASP A 30 4.19 4.23 -12.80
C ASP A 30 3.87 3.06 -11.87
N SER A 31 4.13 1.85 -12.36
CA SER A 31 4.06 0.63 -11.54
C SER A 31 5.09 0.65 -10.40
N SER A 32 4.78 -0.05 -9.32
CA SER A 32 5.65 -0.22 -8.14
C SER A 32 5.63 -1.68 -7.65
N THR A 33 6.20 -1.95 -6.48
CA THR A 33 6.04 -3.24 -5.78
C THR A 33 5.64 -3.02 -4.33
N ILE A 34 4.98 -4.01 -3.72
CA ILE A 34 4.62 -3.96 -2.29
C ILE A 34 5.87 -3.71 -1.43
N GLY A 35 6.99 -4.34 -1.76
CA GLY A 35 8.25 -4.13 -1.05
C GLY A 35 8.81 -2.70 -1.19
N LYS A 36 8.66 -2.08 -2.36
CA LYS A 36 9.07 -0.68 -2.57
C LYS A 36 8.18 0.28 -1.78
N GLU A 37 6.87 0.08 -1.82
CA GLU A 37 5.91 0.90 -1.06
C GLU A 37 6.16 0.80 0.45
N LYS A 38 6.31 -0.40 1.02
CA LYS A 38 6.63 -0.57 2.45
C LYS A 38 7.86 0.21 2.90
N ARG A 39 8.91 0.26 2.06
CA ARG A 39 10.17 0.93 2.39
C ARG A 39 10.12 2.45 2.24
N LEU A 40 9.42 2.95 1.22
CA LEU A 40 9.57 4.34 0.77
C LEU A 40 8.32 5.19 0.97
N ASN A 41 7.15 4.58 1.06
CA ASN A 41 5.89 5.32 1.13
C ASN A 41 5.66 5.88 2.53
N LEU A 42 5.73 7.21 2.66
CA LEU A 42 5.57 7.93 3.92
C LEU A 42 4.20 7.71 4.57
N PHE A 43 3.16 7.45 3.76
CA PHE A 43 1.80 7.20 4.25
C PHE A 43 1.63 5.81 4.88
N LEU A 44 2.61 4.91 4.73
CA LEU A 44 2.58 3.57 5.30
C LEU A 44 3.33 3.43 6.63
N ARG A 45 4.03 4.48 7.10
CA ARG A 45 4.85 4.40 8.33
C ARG A 45 4.02 3.99 9.54
N ASP A 46 2.89 4.67 9.75
CA ASP A 46 1.99 4.43 10.89
C ASP A 46 1.14 3.15 10.73
N LEU A 47 1.24 2.47 9.57
CA LEU A 47 0.52 1.23 9.29
C LEU A 47 1.33 -0.03 9.63
N MET A 48 2.65 0.10 9.75
CA MET A 48 3.59 -0.99 9.96
C MET A 48 4.02 -1.18 11.42
N GLU A 49 3.59 -0.29 12.32
CA GLU A 49 3.51 -0.56 13.76
C GLU A 49 2.32 -1.50 14.08
#